data_AF-A0A949MC47-F1
#
_entry.id   AF-A0A949MC47-F1
#
_cell.length_a   1.000
_cell.length_b   1.000
_cell.length_c   1.000
_cell.angle_alpha   90.00
_cell.angle_beta   90.00
_cell.angle_gamma   90.00
#
_symmetry.space_group_name_H-M   'P 1'
#
loop_
_entity.id
_entity.type
_entity.pdbx_description
1 polymer ?
#
loop_
_entity_poly.entity_id
_entity_poly.type
_entity_poly.pdbx_seq_one_letter_code
_entity_poly.pdbx_strand_id
1 'polypeptide(L)'
;MNAKSELRLTDTNAASDSKGKTWGLEGGLFWWLIGGIGAGITLFFLLLVVLGSSLLTSLGVGLVPVLVCLAYIFALRQGKPPGYDRDCFEYLVSGRGFHPESHHTLNSKHPLYES
;
A
#
# COMPACT_ATOMS: atom_id res chain seq x y z
N MET A 1 16.91 -11.68 52.72
CA MET A 1 16.32 -12.18 51.45
C MET A 1 16.42 -11.05 50.45
N ASN A 2 17.35 -11.15 49.49
CA ASN A 2 17.69 -10.06 48.58
C ASN A 2 16.70 -10.07 47.41
N ALA A 3 15.72 -9.17 47.44
CA ALA A 3 14.76 -8.98 46.37
C ALA A 3 15.47 -8.37 45.15
N LYS A 4 16.11 -9.21 44.33
CA LYS A 4 16.48 -8.83 42.98
C LYS A 4 15.17 -8.65 42.21
N SER A 5 14.75 -7.40 42.06
CA SER A 5 13.66 -7.01 41.17
C SER A 5 13.84 -7.71 39.83
N GLU A 6 12.93 -8.62 39.49
CA GLU A 6 12.90 -9.31 38.20
C GLU A 6 12.52 -8.25 37.15
N LEU A 7 13.51 -7.60 36.54
CA LEU A 7 13.28 -6.65 35.45
C LEU A 7 12.67 -7.43 34.28
N ARG A 8 11.41 -7.15 33.96
CA ARG A 8 10.77 -7.59 32.72
C ARG A 8 11.47 -6.89 31.55
N LEU A 9 12.52 -7.51 31.04
CA LEU A 9 13.21 -7.08 29.84
C LEU A 9 12.27 -7.29 28.66
N THR A 10 11.63 -6.21 28.21
CA THR A 10 10.88 -6.24 26.95
C THR A 10 11.90 -5.89 25.88
N ASP A 11 12.31 -6.89 25.10
CA ASP A 11 13.17 -6.69 23.93
C ASP A 11 12.50 -5.67 23.01
N THR A 12 12.92 -4.41 23.13
CA THR A 12 12.56 -3.34 22.19
C THR A 12 13.48 -3.49 20.99
N ASN A 13 13.35 -4.63 20.31
CA ASN A 13 14.21 -4.95 19.18
C ASN A 13 13.67 -4.21 17.95
N ALA A 14 13.94 -2.90 17.90
CA ALA A 14 13.61 -2.04 16.77
C ALA A 14 14.21 -2.54 15.45
N ALA A 15 15.24 -3.41 15.50
CA ALA A 15 15.80 -4.06 14.33
C ALA A 15 14.80 -5.01 13.65
N SER A 16 13.90 -5.68 14.40
CA SER A 16 12.87 -6.56 13.84
C SER A 16 11.72 -5.80 13.17
N ASP A 17 11.56 -4.51 13.45
CA ASP A 17 10.51 -3.65 12.84
C ASP A 17 11.04 -2.90 11.59
N SER A 18 12.29 -3.13 11.20
CA SER A 18 12.83 -2.56 9.98
C SER A 18 12.40 -3.38 8.75
N LYS A 19 11.45 -2.84 7.98
CA LYS A 19 11.18 -3.37 6.63
C LYS A 19 12.43 -3.13 5.78
N GLY A 20 13.00 -4.21 5.23
CA GLY A 20 14.16 -4.13 4.34
C GLY A 20 13.92 -3.15 3.19
N LYS A 21 14.90 -2.28 2.92
CA LYS A 21 14.82 -1.25 1.87
C LYS A 21 15.80 -1.59 0.75
N THR A 22 15.28 -1.86 -0.44
CA THR A 22 16.08 -2.16 -1.63
C THR A 22 16.05 -0.95 -2.56
N TRP A 23 17.21 -0.31 -2.76
CA TRP A 23 17.35 0.86 -3.65
C TRP A 23 16.36 2.00 -3.35
N GLY A 24 16.06 2.23 -2.08
CA GLY A 24 15.11 3.28 -1.67
C GLY A 24 13.63 2.86 -1.72
N LEU A 25 13.32 1.65 -2.19
CA LEU A 25 11.99 1.06 -2.16
C LEU A 25 11.81 0.17 -0.93
N GLU A 26 10.69 0.32 -0.25
CA GLU A 26 10.40 -0.41 0.98
C GLU A 26 9.78 -1.78 0.66
N GLY A 27 10.45 -2.84 1.14
CA GLY A 27 9.98 -4.22 1.06
C GLY A 27 9.55 -4.64 -0.34
N GLY A 28 8.28 -5.01 -0.48
CA GLY A 28 7.68 -5.56 -1.70
C GLY A 28 7.45 -4.57 -2.85
N LEU A 29 7.70 -3.27 -2.68
CA LEU A 29 7.54 -2.28 -3.75
C LEU A 29 8.44 -2.55 -4.95
N PHE A 30 9.59 -3.18 -4.71
CA PHE A 30 10.49 -3.60 -5.76
C PHE A 30 9.81 -4.53 -6.79
N TRP A 31 8.95 -5.45 -6.34
CA TRP A 31 8.23 -6.36 -7.24
C TRP A 31 7.17 -5.66 -8.08
N TRP A 32 6.54 -4.61 -7.55
CA TRP A 32 5.64 -3.76 -8.32
C TRP A 32 6.37 -3.02 -9.45
N LEU A 33 7.58 -2.53 -9.18
CA LEU A 33 8.40 -1.88 -10.20
C LEU A 33 8.82 -2.86 -11.30
N ILE A 34 9.33 -4.05 -10.92
CA ILE A 34 9.69 -5.09 -11.89
C ILE A 34 8.49 -5.50 -12.72
N GLY A 35 7.34 -5.74 -12.08
CA GLY A 35 6.11 -6.11 -12.76
C GLY A 35 5.67 -5.05 -13.78
N GLY A 36 5.72 -3.76 -13.41
CA GLY A 36 5.40 -2.64 -14.30
C GLY A 36 6.33 -2.54 -15.50
N ILE A 37 7.65 -2.66 -15.27
CA ILE A 37 8.66 -2.66 -16.35
C ILE A 37 8.45 -3.86 -17.27
N GLY A 38 8.27 -5.06 -16.70
CA GLY A 38 8.02 -6.28 -17.46
C GLY A 38 6.77 -6.16 -18.33
N ALA A 39 5.67 -5.70 -17.77
CA ALA A 39 4.42 -5.46 -18.51
C ALA A 39 4.60 -4.43 -19.64
N GLY A 40 5.33 -3.34 -19.40
CA GLY A 40 5.63 -2.34 -20.42
C GLY A 40 6.47 -2.88 -21.58
N ILE A 41 7.50 -3.68 -21.27
CA ILE A 41 8.34 -4.34 -22.29
C ILE A 41 7.50 -5.32 -23.10
N THR A 42 6.70 -6.17 -22.46
CA THR A 42 5.82 -7.12 -23.15
C THR A 42 4.83 -6.41 -24.06
N LEU A 43 4.19 -5.34 -23.58
CA LEU A 43 3.25 -4.55 -24.36
C LEU A 43 3.94 -3.86 -25.55
N PHE A 44 5.11 -3.26 -25.32
CA PHE A 44 5.92 -2.63 -26.37
C PHE A 44 6.23 -3.60 -27.51
N PHE A 45 6.74 -4.80 -27.20
CA PHE A 45 7.08 -5.80 -28.22
C PHE A 45 5.84 -6.40 -28.87
N LEU A 46 4.75 -6.58 -28.14
CA LEU A 46 3.48 -7.01 -28.73
C LEU A 46 3.04 -6.02 -29.81
N LEU A 47 3.01 -4.72 -29.50
CA LEU A 47 2.58 -3.69 -30.45
C LEU A 47 3.56 -3.55 -31.63
N LEU A 48 4.86 -3.55 -31.35
CA LEU A 48 5.89 -3.34 -32.37
C LEU A 48 6.05 -4.55 -33.31
N VAL A 49 6.16 -5.75 -32.74
CA VAL A 49 6.53 -6.95 -33.50
C VAL A 49 5.30 -7.68 -34.02
N VAL A 50 4.29 -7.89 -33.16
CA VAL A 50 3.11 -8.70 -33.53
C VAL A 50 2.12 -7.87 -34.34
N LEU A 51 1.87 -6.63 -33.91
CA LEU A 51 0.92 -5.74 -34.59
C LEU A 51 1.58 -4.84 -35.66
N GLY A 52 2.91 -4.84 -35.77
CA GLY A 52 3.63 -4.02 -36.76
C GLY A 52 3.41 -2.51 -36.60
N SER A 53 3.06 -2.06 -35.40
CA SER A 53 2.81 -0.63 -35.12
C SER A 53 4.10 0.18 -35.21
N SER A 54 3.98 1.50 -35.42
CA SER A 54 5.15 2.38 -35.47
C SER A 54 5.93 2.38 -34.14
N LEU A 55 7.25 2.59 -34.20
CA LEU A 55 8.10 2.61 -33.01
C LEU A 55 7.60 3.61 -31.96
N LEU A 56 7.21 4.81 -32.38
CA LEU A 56 6.79 5.86 -31.47
C LEU A 56 5.47 5.52 -30.77
N THR A 57 4.51 4.96 -31.50
CA THR A 57 3.23 4.53 -30.91
C THR A 57 3.43 3.38 -29.93
N SER A 58 4.23 2.38 -30.30
CA SER A 58 4.50 1.23 -29.44
C SER A 58 5.23 1.66 -28.16
N LEU A 59 6.21 2.57 -28.27
CA LEU A 59 6.94 3.10 -27.13
C LEU A 59 6.03 3.92 -26.22
N GLY A 60 5.22 4.82 -26.80
CA GLY A 60 4.28 5.64 -26.05
C GLY A 60 3.29 4.79 -25.23
N VAL A 61 2.72 3.76 -25.85
CA VAL A 61 1.78 2.84 -25.17
C VAL A 61 2.50 1.92 -24.19
N GLY A 62 3.69 1.41 -24.52
CA GLY A 62 4.49 0.55 -23.64
C GLY A 62 4.95 1.25 -22.35
N LEU A 63 5.11 2.58 -22.37
CA LEU A 63 5.44 3.36 -21.18
C LEU A 63 4.25 3.52 -20.22
N VAL A 64 3.01 3.40 -20.69
CA VAL A 64 1.80 3.58 -19.86
C VAL A 64 1.81 2.71 -18.59
N PRO A 65 1.96 1.37 -18.67
CA PRO A 65 2.00 0.53 -17.46
C PRO A 65 3.15 0.89 -16.52
N VAL A 66 4.32 1.28 -17.04
CA VAL A 66 5.46 1.71 -16.21
C VAL A 66 5.11 2.99 -15.45
N LEU A 67 4.56 3.99 -16.14
CA LEU A 67 4.17 5.26 -15.53
C LEU A 67 3.06 5.08 -14.49
N VAL A 68 2.08 4.21 -14.76
CA VAL A 68 1.02 3.89 -13.79
C VAL A 68 1.61 3.22 -12.54
N CYS A 69 2.53 2.26 -12.70
CA CYS A 69 3.21 1.64 -11.57
C CYS A 69 4.04 2.65 -10.76
N LEU A 70 4.80 3.53 -11.42
CA LEU A 70 5.57 4.58 -10.74
C LEU A 70 4.65 5.56 -10.01
N ALA A 71 3.58 6.02 -10.65
CA ALA A 71 2.59 6.89 -10.04
C ALA A 71 1.97 6.22 -8.79
N TYR A 72 1.60 4.95 -8.89
CA TYR A 72 1.09 4.18 -7.75
C TYR A 72 2.11 4.09 -6.59
N ILE A 73 3.37 3.76 -6.90
CA ILE A 73 4.43 3.61 -5.91
C ILE A 73 4.70 4.94 -5.20
N PHE A 74 4.97 6.00 -5.95
CA PHE A 74 5.34 7.30 -5.37
C PHE A 74 4.15 8.02 -4.73
N ALA A 75 2.96 7.95 -5.34
CA ALA A 75 1.80 8.67 -4.83
C ALA A 75 1.13 7.96 -3.66
N LEU A 76 1.11 6.62 -3.60
CA LEU A 76 0.29 5.90 -2.61
C LEU A 76 1.06 4.97 -1.66
N ARG A 77 2.26 4.53 -2.01
CA ARG A 77 2.95 3.47 -1.26
C ARG A 77 4.24 3.90 -0.58
N GLN A 78 5.03 4.76 -1.20
CA GLN A 78 6.36 5.09 -0.69
C GLN A 78 6.27 6.05 0.51
N GLY A 79 6.81 5.63 1.65
CA GLY A 79 6.79 6.43 2.88
C GLY A 79 5.40 6.66 3.46
N LYS A 80 4.39 5.91 2.99
CA LYS A 80 3.01 6.01 3.45
C LYS A 80 2.66 4.82 4.36
N PRO A 81 1.79 5.03 5.36
CA PRO A 81 1.39 3.97 6.28
C PRO A 81 0.68 2.82 5.54
N PRO A 82 0.72 1.58 6.09
CA PRO A 82 0.03 0.45 5.49
C PRO A 82 -1.48 0.72 5.42
N GLY A 83 -2.10 0.53 4.25
CA GLY A 83 -3.53 0.75 4.04
C GLY A 83 -3.87 2.10 3.39
N TYR A 84 -2.92 3.04 3.31
CA TYR A 84 -3.16 4.37 2.72
C TYR A 84 -3.73 4.31 1.29
N ASP A 85 -3.32 3.32 0.49
CA ASP A 85 -3.83 3.12 -0.87
C ASP A 85 -5.33 2.81 -0.90
N ARG A 86 -5.82 2.02 0.06
CA ARG A 86 -7.26 1.73 0.22
C ARG A 86 -8.01 2.94 0.74
N ASP A 87 -7.48 3.61 1.75
CA ASP A 87 -8.11 4.80 2.33
C ASP A 87 -8.26 5.92 1.27
N CYS A 88 -7.25 6.11 0.42
CA CYS A 88 -7.31 7.07 -0.68
C CYS A 88 -8.34 6.68 -1.74
N PHE A 89 -8.46 5.38 -2.04
CA PHE A 89 -9.45 4.87 -2.98
C PHE A 89 -10.87 4.99 -2.42
N GLU A 90 -11.09 4.62 -1.17
CA GLU A 90 -12.38 4.79 -0.47
C GLU A 90 -12.77 6.28 -0.43
N TYR A 91 -11.83 7.16 -0.12
CA TYR A 91 -12.06 8.61 -0.17
C TYR A 91 -12.45 9.10 -1.57
N LEU A 92 -11.82 8.58 -2.62
CA LEU A 92 -12.09 8.96 -4.01
C LEU A 92 -13.45 8.42 -4.51
N VAL A 93 -13.79 7.18 -4.16
CA VAL A 93 -15.00 6.49 -4.64
C VAL A 93 -16.24 6.82 -3.81
N SER A 94 -16.13 6.84 -2.49
CA SER A 94 -17.25 7.11 -1.56
C SER A 94 -17.47 8.61 -1.33
N GLY A 95 -16.55 9.46 -1.78
CA GLY A 95 -16.58 10.91 -1.60
C GLY A 95 -16.21 11.36 -0.18
N ARG A 96 -16.20 12.69 0.06
CA ARG A 96 -15.90 13.36 1.35
C ARG A 96 -16.89 13.04 2.49
N GLY A 97 -17.73 12.03 2.32
CA GLY A 97 -18.80 11.70 3.24
C GLY A 97 -18.24 11.03 4.49
N PHE A 98 -18.09 11.83 5.55
CA PHE A 98 -18.38 11.36 6.90
C PHE A 98 -19.76 10.71 6.87
N HIS A 99 -19.82 9.41 6.61
CA HIS A 99 -21.03 8.66 6.91
C HIS A 99 -21.07 8.56 8.44
N PRO A 100 -22.14 9.03 9.09
CA PRO A 100 -22.34 8.65 10.48
C PRO A 100 -22.34 7.13 10.52
N GLU A 101 -21.57 6.55 11.43
CA GLU A 101 -21.78 5.16 11.88
C GLU A 101 -23.29 4.95 11.97
N SER A 102 -23.83 4.08 11.11
CA SER A 102 -25.25 3.75 11.15
C SER A 102 -25.45 2.99 12.44
N HIS A 103 -25.72 3.76 13.50
CA HIS A 103 -26.04 3.39 14.86
C HIS A 103 -26.26 1.87 14.97
N HIS A 104 -25.20 1.14 15.27
CA HIS A 104 -25.35 -0.22 15.73
C HIS A 104 -26.11 -0.10 17.05
N THR A 105 -27.42 -0.32 16.96
CA THR A 105 -28.39 -0.55 18.04
C THR A 105 -27.83 -0.26 19.42
N LEU A 106 -28.22 0.90 19.96
CA LEU A 106 -28.12 1.21 21.38
C LEU A 106 -28.64 0.00 22.18
N ASN A 107 -27.74 -0.87 22.61
CA ASN A 107 -28.05 -1.83 23.65
C ASN A 107 -28.01 -1.02 24.95
N SER A 108 -29.12 -0.35 25.23
CA SER A 108 -29.37 0.50 26.39
C SER A 108 -29.49 -0.32 27.68
N LYS A 109 -28.57 -1.25 27.91
CA LYS A 109 -28.41 -1.92 29.20
C LYS A 109 -27.07 -1.50 29.79
N HIS A 110 -27.09 -0.27 30.31
CA HIS A 110 -26.04 0.22 31.18
C HIS A 110 -26.04 -0.66 32.45
N PRO A 111 -24.90 -1.25 32.87
CA PRO A 111 -24.84 -2.21 33.97
C PRO A 111 -25.03 -1.60 35.38
N LEU A 112 -25.64 -0.42 35.50
CA LEU A 112 -25.90 0.27 36.79
C LEU A 112 -27.40 0.50 37.07
N TYR A 113 -28.31 -0.24 36.41
CA TYR A 113 -29.75 -0.09 36.64
C TYR A 113 -30.30 -0.96 37.79
N GLU A 114 -29.54 -1.88 38.38
CA GLU A 114 -30.02 -2.65 39.54
C GLU A 114 -29.45 -2.09 40.85
N SER A 115 -30.26 -1.27 41.53
CA SER A 115 -30.14 -0.90 42.95
C SER A 115 -31.50 -0.95 43.63
#